data_AF-A0A7S3QU10-F1
#
_entry.id   AF-A0A7S3QU10-F1
#
_cell.length_a   1.000
_cell.length_b   1.000
_cell.length_c   1.000
_cell.angle_alpha   90.00
_cell.angle_beta   90.00
_cell.angle_gamma   90.00
#
_symmetry.space_group_name_H-M   'P 1'
#
loop_
_entity.id
_entity.type
_entity.pdbx_description
1 polymer ?
#
loop_
_entity_poly.entity_id
_entity_poly.type
_entity_poly.pdbx_seq_one_letter_code
_entity_poly.pdbx_strand_id
1 'polypeptide(L)'
;MFVLCFQRRQSSPPSGHLALRKRRCTWLSMFEKSLQISADQDVAKRVFYLAEGRIRVDHHYGEQRVTRSGRVFFKDGQSQIVHVDPLAPQPEPGVLLEEYQALLLAEKDCVQAIRDSEWEFNEIFRTRTNQEQNITLETPYYDVVRIKAEESEEEEEEKTEASYDYLSPFLPPLIGMQQLTREQAFEVREKALKALKDRLIERANIIQARLDEDTANLSKQQQNFQRDREAMPQPHEEIYEKAVEESKFRIHILEKRLKRHEEQALYKYYELDHKLRSDPRLEALLSL
;
A
#
# COMPACT_ATOMS: atom_id res chain seq x y z
N MET A 1 -27.91 -13.40 -18.25
CA MET A 1 -27.12 -12.48 -17.40
C MET A 1 -26.05 -13.31 -16.69
N PHE A 2 -24.77 -13.16 -17.04
CA PHE A 2 -23.69 -14.03 -16.53
C PHE A 2 -23.30 -13.61 -15.11
N VAL A 3 -23.41 -14.51 -14.13
CA VAL A 3 -22.97 -14.26 -12.76
C VAL A 3 -21.78 -15.17 -12.43
N LEU A 4 -20.57 -14.61 -12.56
CA LEU A 4 -19.34 -15.21 -12.03
C LEU A 4 -19.38 -15.14 -10.50
N CYS A 5 -19.88 -16.20 -9.86
CA CYS A 5 -19.91 -16.27 -8.40
C CYS A 5 -18.65 -16.97 -7.86
N PHE A 6 -17.61 -16.19 -7.56
CA PHE A 6 -16.43 -16.67 -6.82
C PHE A 6 -16.81 -16.77 -5.33
N GLN A 7 -17.38 -17.90 -4.91
CA GLN A 7 -17.95 -18.02 -3.58
C GLN A 7 -16.85 -18.13 -2.50
N ARG A 8 -16.45 -16.99 -1.92
CA ARG A 8 -15.73 -16.92 -0.63
C ARG A 8 -16.69 -17.37 0.47
N ARG A 9 -16.56 -18.61 0.97
CA ARG A 9 -17.09 -18.95 2.30
C ARG A 9 -16.21 -18.25 3.33
N GLN A 10 -16.75 -17.24 4.01
CA GLN A 10 -16.17 -16.69 5.22
C GLN A 10 -16.32 -17.74 6.34
N SER A 11 -15.20 -18.26 6.81
CA SER A 11 -15.10 -18.90 8.11
C SER A 11 -13.93 -18.24 8.83
N SER A 12 -14.16 -17.80 10.07
CA SER A 12 -13.21 -17.14 10.97
C SER A 12 -11.88 -17.91 11.12
N PRO A 13 -10.77 -17.22 11.44
CA PRO A 13 -9.44 -17.78 11.28
C PRO A 13 -9.05 -18.63 12.49
N PRO A 14 -8.35 -19.76 12.30
CA PRO A 14 -7.34 -20.19 13.25
C PRO A 14 -5.97 -19.71 12.78
N SER A 15 -5.20 -19.30 13.76
CA SER A 15 -3.82 -18.84 13.74
C SER A 15 -2.89 -19.80 12.97
N GLY A 16 -1.96 -19.22 12.23
CA GLY A 16 -0.65 -19.82 11.95
C GLY A 16 -0.64 -21.05 11.03
N HIS A 17 -0.73 -20.83 9.71
CA HIS A 17 0.21 -21.34 8.70
C HIS A 17 -0.37 -21.04 7.31
N LEU A 18 0.42 -20.35 6.49
CA LEU A 18 0.14 -20.08 5.08
C LEU A 18 0.19 -21.39 4.28
N ALA A 19 -0.86 -22.20 4.35
CA ALA A 19 -1.09 -23.27 3.39
C ALA A 19 -1.99 -22.70 2.28
N LEU A 20 -1.44 -22.54 1.07
CA LEU A 20 -2.23 -22.29 -0.14
C LEU A 20 -3.25 -23.43 -0.30
N ARG A 21 -4.46 -23.23 0.23
CA ARG A 21 -5.59 -24.13 -0.02
C ARG A 21 -5.91 -24.03 -1.51
N LYS A 22 -5.66 -25.13 -2.24
CA LYS A 22 -6.10 -25.36 -3.62
C LYS A 22 -7.46 -24.70 -3.86
N ARG A 23 -7.47 -23.63 -4.66
CA ARG A 23 -8.69 -22.94 -5.07
C ARG A 23 -9.53 -23.96 -5.85
N ARG A 24 -10.73 -24.28 -5.39
CA ARG A 24 -11.67 -25.12 -6.16
C ARG A 24 -12.16 -24.28 -7.33
N CYS A 25 -11.51 -24.43 -8.49
CA CYS A 25 -11.96 -23.82 -9.73
C CYS A 25 -13.28 -24.47 -10.15
N THR A 26 -14.37 -23.85 -9.73
CA THR A 26 -15.73 -24.30 -9.98
C THR A 26 -16.42 -23.18 -10.74
N TRP A 27 -16.83 -23.44 -11.98
CA TRP A 27 -17.56 -22.47 -12.78
C TRP A 27 -19.05 -22.75 -12.69
N LEU A 28 -19.85 -21.68 -12.66
CA LEU A 28 -21.29 -21.74 -12.44
C LEU A 28 -22.02 -20.88 -13.48
N SER A 29 -22.96 -21.48 -14.19
CA SER A 29 -24.00 -20.76 -14.91
C SER A 29 -25.37 -21.04 -14.32
N MET A 30 -26.18 -19.99 -14.23
CA MET A 30 -27.58 -20.05 -13.81
C MET A 30 -28.43 -19.50 -14.94
N PHE A 31 -29.56 -20.13 -15.17
CA PHE A 31 -30.51 -19.77 -16.21
C PHE A 31 -31.89 -19.54 -15.58
N GLU A 32 -32.69 -18.71 -16.24
CA GLU A 32 -34.05 -18.41 -15.84
C GLU A 32 -35.01 -19.44 -16.43
N LYS A 33 -36.09 -19.72 -15.69
CA LYS A 33 -37.09 -20.71 -16.10
C LYS A 33 -37.83 -20.20 -17.34
N SER A 34 -37.84 -21.01 -18.38
CA SER A 34 -38.58 -20.76 -19.61
C SER A 34 -39.98 -21.39 -19.51
N LEU A 35 -41.02 -20.59 -19.75
CA LEU A 35 -42.42 -21.08 -19.71
C LEU A 35 -42.78 -22.03 -20.86
N GLN A 36 -41.93 -22.11 -21.89
CA GLN A 36 -42.16 -22.95 -23.07
C GLN A 36 -41.57 -24.36 -22.97
N ILE A 37 -40.70 -24.61 -22.00
CA ILE A 37 -39.96 -25.87 -21.85
C ILE A 37 -40.42 -26.55 -20.56
N SER A 38 -40.50 -27.89 -20.57
CA SER A 38 -40.81 -28.65 -19.35
C SER A 38 -39.70 -28.44 -18.31
N ALA A 39 -40.07 -28.32 -17.02
CA ALA A 39 -39.10 -28.06 -15.95
C ALA A 39 -38.00 -29.14 -15.83
N ASP A 40 -38.29 -30.38 -16.28
CA ASP A 40 -37.34 -31.49 -16.28
C ASP A 40 -36.32 -31.43 -17.43
N GLN A 41 -36.58 -30.63 -18.46
CA GLN A 41 -35.67 -30.38 -19.60
C GLN A 41 -35.05 -28.98 -19.58
N ASP A 42 -35.64 -28.06 -18.82
CA ASP A 42 -35.16 -26.69 -18.71
C ASP A 42 -33.99 -26.62 -17.71
N VAL A 43 -32.81 -26.22 -18.20
CA VAL A 43 -31.59 -26.23 -17.41
C VAL A 43 -31.56 -25.01 -16.51
N ALA A 44 -31.59 -25.21 -15.18
CA ALA A 44 -31.50 -24.11 -14.21
C ALA A 44 -30.06 -23.74 -13.89
N LYS A 45 -29.17 -24.72 -13.83
CA LYS A 45 -27.81 -24.54 -13.31
C LYS A 45 -26.84 -25.50 -14.00
N ARG A 46 -25.72 -24.97 -14.47
CA ARG A 46 -24.57 -25.77 -14.95
C ARG A 46 -23.37 -25.48 -14.07
N VAL A 47 -22.74 -26.54 -13.55
CA VAL A 47 -21.57 -26.45 -12.68
C VAL A 47 -20.45 -27.27 -13.26
N PHE A 48 -19.32 -26.62 -13.55
CA PHE A 48 -18.14 -27.26 -14.11
C PHE A 48 -17.08 -27.34 -13.03
N TYR A 49 -16.73 -28.57 -12.64
CA TYR A 49 -15.67 -28.84 -11.68
C TYR A 49 -14.38 -29.14 -12.45
N LEU A 50 -13.65 -28.08 -12.81
CA LEU A 50 -12.47 -28.19 -13.69
C LEU A 50 -11.39 -29.11 -13.11
N ALA A 51 -11.18 -29.07 -11.79
CA ALA A 51 -10.19 -29.90 -11.10
C ALA A 51 -10.57 -31.39 -10.99
N GLU A 52 -11.87 -31.69 -10.98
CA GLU A 52 -12.40 -33.05 -10.78
C GLU A 52 -12.87 -33.69 -12.09
N GLY A 53 -12.83 -32.95 -13.21
CA GLY A 53 -13.23 -33.46 -14.52
C GLY A 53 -14.69 -33.87 -14.61
N ARG A 54 -15.59 -33.22 -13.86
CA ARG A 54 -17.03 -33.51 -13.86
C ARG A 54 -17.88 -32.27 -14.12
N ILE A 55 -18.99 -32.48 -14.81
CA ILE A 55 -19.95 -31.44 -15.18
C ILE A 55 -21.31 -31.84 -14.60
N ARG A 56 -21.90 -30.95 -13.80
CA ARG A 56 -23.22 -31.15 -13.20
C ARG A 56 -24.22 -30.19 -13.83
N VAL A 57 -25.31 -30.74 -14.34
CA VAL A 57 -26.45 -30.00 -14.88
C VAL A 57 -27.63 -30.24 -13.94
N ASP A 58 -28.18 -29.19 -13.37
CA ASP A 58 -29.40 -29.24 -12.59
C ASP A 58 -30.51 -28.53 -13.37
N HIS A 59 -31.68 -29.18 -13.46
CA HIS A 59 -32.85 -28.62 -14.11
C HIS A 59 -33.71 -27.84 -13.12
N HIS A 60 -34.71 -27.13 -13.63
CA HIS A 60 -35.65 -26.38 -12.81
C HIS A 60 -36.55 -27.31 -11.97
N TYR A 61 -37.12 -26.77 -10.90
CA TYR A 61 -38.13 -27.49 -10.12
C TYR A 61 -39.43 -27.58 -10.91
N GLY A 62 -40.00 -28.79 -10.97
CA GLY A 62 -41.34 -29.01 -11.49
C GLY A 62 -42.40 -28.36 -10.61
N GLU A 63 -43.57 -28.10 -11.18
CA GLU A 63 -44.71 -27.58 -10.42
C GLU A 63 -45.08 -28.59 -9.31
N GLN A 64 -45.17 -28.10 -8.08
CA GLN A 64 -45.48 -28.90 -6.89
C GLN A 64 -44.46 -30.01 -6.54
N ARG A 65 -43.21 -29.92 -7.03
CA ARG A 65 -42.13 -30.88 -6.70
C ARG A 65 -41.05 -30.24 -5.83
N VAL A 66 -40.61 -30.97 -4.78
CA VAL A 66 -39.56 -30.52 -3.85
C VAL A 66 -38.15 -30.87 -4.35
N THR A 67 -38.02 -31.94 -5.13
CA THR A 67 -36.76 -32.39 -5.74
C THR A 67 -36.67 -31.96 -7.21
N ARG A 68 -35.45 -31.77 -7.69
CA ARG A 68 -35.15 -31.41 -9.09
C ARG A 68 -34.45 -32.55 -9.81
N SER A 69 -34.68 -32.64 -11.11
CA SER A 69 -33.96 -33.55 -11.99
C SER A 69 -32.55 -33.02 -12.27
N GLY A 70 -31.57 -33.90 -12.41
CA GLY A 70 -30.18 -33.51 -12.61
C GLY A 70 -29.37 -34.60 -13.30
N ARG A 71 -28.32 -34.17 -13.99
CA ARG A 71 -27.40 -35.04 -14.74
C ARG A 71 -25.96 -34.69 -14.35
N VAL A 72 -25.13 -35.69 -14.17
CA VAL A 72 -23.70 -35.53 -13.93
C VAL A 72 -22.95 -36.29 -15.01
N PHE A 73 -22.09 -35.58 -15.73
CA PHE A 73 -21.22 -36.13 -16.75
C PHE A 73 -19.79 -36.16 -16.24
N PHE A 74 -19.13 -37.31 -16.36
CA PHE A 74 -17.73 -37.48 -16.05
C PHE A 74 -16.91 -37.53 -17.35
N LYS A 75 -15.68 -37.02 -17.32
CA LYS A 75 -14.75 -37.12 -18.46
C LYS A 75 -14.35 -38.56 -18.80
N ASP A 76 -14.57 -39.50 -17.88
CA ASP A 76 -14.37 -40.95 -18.08
C ASP A 76 -15.48 -41.61 -18.91
N GLY A 77 -16.41 -40.83 -19.46
CA GLY A 77 -17.52 -41.32 -20.29
C GLY A 77 -18.73 -41.85 -19.52
N GLN A 78 -18.66 -41.84 -18.17
CA GLN A 78 -19.79 -42.20 -17.33
C GLN A 78 -20.76 -41.01 -17.17
N SER A 79 -22.06 -41.29 -17.25
CA SER A 79 -23.12 -40.32 -16.94
C SER A 79 -24.02 -40.87 -15.83
N GLN A 80 -24.33 -40.02 -14.85
CA GLN A 80 -25.27 -40.32 -13.78
C GLN A 80 -26.49 -39.43 -13.95
N ILE A 81 -27.65 -40.06 -14.16
CA ILE A 81 -28.92 -39.37 -14.35
C ILE A 81 -29.76 -39.56 -13.09
N VAL A 82 -30.15 -38.46 -12.47
CA VAL A 82 -31.08 -38.43 -11.34
C VAL A 82 -32.37 -37.83 -11.86
N HIS A 83 -33.36 -38.69 -12.12
CA HIS A 83 -34.70 -38.26 -12.51
C HIS A 83 -35.63 -38.30 -11.30
N VAL A 84 -36.49 -37.29 -11.15
CA VAL A 84 -37.43 -37.21 -10.02
C VAL A 84 -38.58 -38.20 -10.18
N ASP A 85 -39.04 -38.39 -11.41
CA ASP A 85 -40.08 -39.37 -11.74
C ASP A 85 -39.45 -40.72 -12.13
N PRO A 86 -39.63 -41.80 -11.35
CA PRO A 86 -39.05 -43.10 -11.66
C PRO A 86 -39.68 -43.77 -12.90
N LEU A 87 -40.82 -43.28 -13.38
CA LEU A 87 -41.54 -43.83 -14.53
C LEU A 87 -41.26 -43.09 -15.84
N ALA A 88 -40.55 -41.97 -15.79
CA ALA A 88 -40.21 -41.21 -16.99
C ALA A 88 -39.19 -41.97 -17.84
N PRO A 89 -39.30 -41.89 -19.18
CA PRO A 89 -38.36 -42.53 -20.08
C PRO A 89 -36.96 -41.94 -19.88
N GLN A 90 -35.96 -42.82 -19.77
CA GLN A 90 -34.57 -42.37 -19.80
C GLN A 90 -34.26 -41.78 -21.18
N PRO A 91 -33.49 -40.68 -21.23
CA PRO A 91 -33.11 -40.09 -22.49
C PRO A 91 -32.26 -41.05 -23.31
N GLU A 92 -32.50 -41.10 -24.62
CA GLU A 92 -31.72 -41.89 -25.57
C GLU A 92 -30.22 -41.52 -25.48
N PRO A 93 -29.31 -42.49 -25.59
CA PRO A 93 -27.88 -42.27 -25.45
C PRO A 93 -27.32 -41.28 -26.49
N GLY A 94 -27.94 -41.18 -27.67
CA GLY A 94 -27.58 -40.19 -28.68
C GLY A 94 -27.77 -38.75 -28.21
N VAL A 95 -28.91 -38.46 -27.55
CA VAL A 95 -29.22 -37.12 -27.01
C VAL A 95 -28.27 -36.76 -25.87
N LEU A 96 -27.92 -37.74 -25.01
CA LEU A 96 -26.94 -37.52 -23.95
C LEU A 96 -25.54 -37.21 -24.49
N LEU A 97 -25.16 -37.81 -25.61
CA LEU A 97 -23.86 -37.57 -26.25
C LEU A 97 -23.83 -36.17 -26.87
N GLU A 98 -24.89 -35.74 -27.55
CA GLU A 98 -25.03 -34.38 -28.08
C GLU A 98 -24.98 -33.33 -26.97
N GLU A 99 -25.72 -33.54 -25.88
CA GLU A 99 -25.67 -32.67 -24.69
C GLU A 99 -24.26 -32.61 -24.09
N TYR A 100 -23.59 -33.75 -23.97
CA TYR A 100 -22.23 -33.80 -23.44
C TYR A 100 -21.24 -33.04 -24.34
N GLN A 101 -21.34 -33.18 -25.66
CA GLN A 101 -20.53 -32.41 -26.61
C GLN A 101 -20.77 -30.90 -26.49
N ALA A 102 -22.03 -30.48 -26.36
CA ALA A 102 -22.37 -29.08 -26.12
C ALA A 102 -21.81 -28.56 -24.80
N LEU A 103 -21.82 -29.38 -23.74
CA LEU A 103 -21.20 -29.02 -22.45
C LEU A 103 -19.68 -28.92 -22.55
N LEU A 104 -19.01 -29.76 -23.34
CA LEU A 104 -17.56 -29.67 -23.56
C LEU A 104 -17.18 -28.39 -24.32
N LEU A 105 -17.98 -27.98 -25.30
CA LEU A 105 -17.79 -26.69 -25.99
C LEU A 105 -17.96 -25.53 -25.01
N ALA A 106 -19.02 -25.54 -24.22
CA ALA A 106 -19.24 -24.53 -23.19
C ALA A 106 -18.10 -24.51 -22.16
N GLU A 107 -17.56 -25.67 -21.75
CA GLU A 107 -16.39 -25.74 -20.85
C GLU A 107 -15.17 -25.04 -21.47
N LYS A 108 -14.88 -25.29 -22.75
CA LYS A 108 -13.78 -24.64 -23.48
C LYS A 108 -13.95 -23.13 -23.54
N ASP A 109 -15.15 -22.66 -23.88
CA ASP A 109 -15.46 -21.22 -23.96
C ASP A 109 -15.28 -20.55 -22.60
N CYS A 110 -15.70 -21.21 -21.51
CA CYS A 110 -15.51 -20.70 -20.15
C CYS A 110 -14.04 -20.61 -19.77
N VAL A 111 -13.24 -21.63 -20.09
CA VAL A 111 -11.80 -21.64 -19.82
C VAL A 111 -11.11 -20.53 -20.61
N GLN A 112 -11.51 -20.32 -21.87
CA GLN A 112 -10.99 -19.23 -22.69
C GLN A 112 -11.34 -17.87 -22.10
N ALA A 113 -12.59 -17.64 -21.70
CA ALA A 113 -13.01 -16.40 -21.05
C ALA A 113 -12.23 -16.11 -19.76
N ILE A 114 -11.91 -17.13 -18.96
CA ILE A 114 -11.07 -16.97 -17.76
C ILE A 114 -9.66 -16.53 -18.16
N ARG A 115 -9.06 -17.15 -19.18
CA ARG A 115 -7.71 -16.80 -19.65
C ARG A 115 -7.66 -15.38 -20.21
N ASP A 116 -8.66 -14.99 -20.99
CA ASP A 116 -8.77 -13.65 -21.55
C ASP A 116 -8.91 -12.63 -20.42
N SER A 117 -9.74 -12.93 -19.41
CA SER A 117 -9.86 -12.09 -18.21
C SER A 117 -8.54 -11.98 -17.44
N GLU A 118 -7.82 -13.10 -17.23
CA GLU A 118 -6.51 -13.11 -16.56
C GLU A 118 -5.48 -12.29 -17.34
N TRP A 119 -5.50 -12.36 -18.66
CA TRP A 119 -4.65 -11.54 -19.53
C TRP A 119 -4.97 -10.05 -19.38
N GLU A 120 -6.26 -9.68 -19.46
CA GLU A 120 -6.71 -8.29 -19.24
C GLU A 120 -6.30 -7.76 -17.86
N PHE A 121 -6.49 -8.56 -16.80
CA PHE A 121 -6.07 -8.17 -15.45
C PHE A 121 -4.57 -7.91 -15.35
N ASN A 122 -3.75 -8.77 -15.95
CA ASN A 122 -2.31 -8.61 -15.95
C ASN A 122 -1.87 -7.36 -16.73
N GLU A 123 -2.53 -7.07 -17.85
CA GLU A 123 -2.23 -5.88 -18.66
C GLU A 123 -2.63 -4.58 -17.93
N ILE A 124 -3.80 -4.57 -17.26
CA ILE A 124 -4.22 -3.47 -16.39
C ILE A 124 -3.22 -3.29 -15.25
N PHE A 125 -2.82 -4.39 -14.60
CA PHE A 125 -1.86 -4.35 -13.50
C PHE A 125 -0.53 -3.76 -13.97
N ARG A 126 0.03 -4.27 -15.06
CA ARG A 126 1.28 -3.76 -15.67
C ARG A 126 1.17 -2.27 -16.01
N THR A 127 0.07 -1.86 -16.62
CA THR A 127 -0.17 -0.45 -16.99
C THR A 127 -0.26 0.43 -15.76
N ARG A 128 -1.00 0.01 -14.72
CA ARG A 128 -1.09 0.74 -13.46
C ARG A 128 0.24 0.83 -12.74
N THR A 129 1.00 -0.27 -12.65
CA THR A 129 2.33 -0.24 -12.03
C THR A 129 3.27 0.72 -12.77
N ASN A 130 3.22 0.74 -14.11
CA ASN A 130 4.00 1.69 -14.89
C ASN A 130 3.55 3.15 -14.68
N GLN A 131 2.23 3.39 -14.61
CA GLN A 131 1.68 4.71 -14.30
C GLN A 131 2.06 5.16 -12.89
N GLU A 132 1.96 4.27 -11.89
CA GLU A 132 2.34 4.52 -10.49
C GLU A 132 3.84 4.83 -10.35
N GLN A 133 4.69 4.15 -11.12
CA GLN A 133 6.13 4.44 -11.17
C GLN A 133 6.43 5.78 -11.86
N ASN A 134 5.61 6.19 -12.83
CA ASN A 134 5.80 7.42 -13.61
C ASN A 134 4.83 8.54 -13.21
N ILE A 135 4.43 8.61 -11.94
CA ILE A 135 3.63 9.73 -11.44
C ILE A 135 4.54 10.97 -11.36
N THR A 136 4.46 11.84 -12.36
CA THR A 136 5.00 13.19 -12.29
C THR A 136 3.96 14.09 -11.65
N LEU A 137 4.20 14.52 -10.41
CA LEU A 137 3.36 15.52 -9.76
C LEU A 137 3.59 16.86 -10.44
N GLU A 138 2.59 17.37 -11.15
CA GLU A 138 2.62 18.74 -11.67
C GLU A 138 2.55 19.71 -10.49
N THR A 139 3.72 20.15 -10.05
CA THR A 139 3.84 21.16 -9.02
C THR A 139 3.37 22.49 -9.61
N PRO A 140 2.42 23.21 -8.98
CA PRO A 140 2.01 24.51 -9.49
C PRO A 140 3.22 25.44 -9.53
N TYR A 141 3.30 26.30 -10.54
CA TYR A 141 4.48 27.13 -10.87
C TYR A 141 5.08 27.88 -9.66
N TYR A 142 4.24 28.30 -8.71
CA TYR A 142 4.65 29.01 -7.49
C TYR A 142 5.31 28.11 -6.42
N ASP A 143 4.96 26.82 -6.39
CA ASP A 143 5.56 25.84 -5.48
C ASP A 143 6.87 25.29 -6.03
N VAL A 144 7.05 25.24 -7.36
CA VAL A 144 8.34 24.84 -7.98
C VAL A 144 9.49 25.72 -7.51
N VAL A 145 9.28 27.02 -7.31
CA VAL A 145 10.33 27.95 -6.87
C VAL A 145 10.67 27.76 -5.39
N ARG A 146 9.66 27.48 -4.54
CA ARG A 146 9.87 27.17 -3.12
C ARG A 146 10.51 25.81 -2.91
N ILE A 147 9.96 24.79 -3.55
CA ILE A 147 10.44 23.41 -3.47
C ILE A 147 11.82 23.30 -4.11
N LYS A 148 12.12 23.95 -5.24
CA LYS A 148 13.50 23.98 -5.75
C LYS A 148 14.45 24.76 -4.84
N ALA A 149 14.01 25.78 -4.13
CA ALA A 149 14.87 26.45 -3.15
C ALA A 149 15.18 25.52 -1.97
N GLU A 150 14.15 24.83 -1.43
CA GLU A 150 14.29 23.89 -0.31
C GLU A 150 15.02 22.59 -0.72
N GLU A 151 14.70 21.97 -1.86
CA GLU A 151 15.37 20.78 -2.41
C GLU A 151 16.77 21.10 -2.95
N SER A 152 17.02 22.29 -3.50
CA SER A 152 18.38 22.68 -3.87
C SER A 152 19.23 22.91 -2.62
N GLU A 153 18.68 23.47 -1.55
CA GLU A 153 19.37 23.57 -0.27
C GLU A 153 19.62 22.17 0.34
N GLU A 154 18.62 21.29 0.37
CA GLU A 154 18.74 19.94 0.96
C GLU A 154 19.60 18.97 0.10
N GLU A 155 19.46 18.96 -1.24
CA GLU A 155 20.29 18.14 -2.13
C GLU A 155 21.71 18.70 -2.31
N GLU A 156 21.92 20.02 -2.30
CA GLU A 156 23.28 20.56 -2.24
C GLU A 156 23.91 20.27 -0.87
N GLU A 157 23.17 20.35 0.24
CA GLU A 157 23.68 19.91 1.56
C GLU A 157 24.09 18.42 1.51
N GLU A 158 23.25 17.51 1.00
CA GLU A 158 23.58 16.07 0.95
C GLU A 158 24.70 15.71 -0.05
N LYS A 159 24.74 16.35 -1.24
CA LYS A 159 25.78 16.09 -2.26
C LYS A 159 27.12 16.73 -1.91
N THR A 160 27.13 17.86 -1.19
CA THR A 160 28.38 18.49 -0.72
C THR A 160 28.95 17.82 0.52
N GLU A 161 28.11 17.24 1.40
CA GLU A 161 28.56 16.47 2.57
C GLU A 161 29.44 15.26 2.21
N ALA A 162 29.25 14.65 1.03
CA ALA A 162 30.05 13.51 0.59
C ALA A 162 31.46 13.87 0.08
N SER A 163 31.71 15.14 -0.25
CA SER A 163 33.00 15.63 -0.78
C SER A 163 33.75 16.57 0.16
N TYR A 164 33.10 17.12 1.18
CA TYR A 164 33.75 18.04 2.11
C TYR A 164 34.51 17.28 3.19
N ASP A 165 35.81 17.56 3.27
CA ASP A 165 36.65 17.14 4.38
C ASP A 165 36.16 17.80 5.67
N TYR A 166 35.59 17.01 6.57
CA TYR A 166 34.99 17.47 7.83
C TYR A 166 35.99 18.19 8.75
N LEU A 167 37.30 18.02 8.53
CA LEU A 167 38.34 18.62 9.34
C LEU A 167 38.97 19.85 8.69
N SER A 168 38.93 19.95 7.35
CA SER A 168 39.61 20.99 6.59
C SER A 168 39.31 22.43 7.02
N PRO A 169 38.08 22.82 7.41
CA PRO A 169 37.79 24.18 7.87
C PRO A 169 38.44 24.54 9.21
N PHE A 170 38.78 23.53 10.01
CA PHE A 170 39.29 23.72 11.38
C PHE A 170 40.81 23.61 11.45
N LEU A 171 41.45 23.05 10.41
CA LEU A 171 42.89 22.88 10.35
C LEU A 171 43.60 24.24 10.22
N PRO A 172 44.63 24.51 11.04
CA PRO A 172 45.47 25.69 10.85
C PRO A 172 46.24 25.60 9.53
N PRO A 173 46.61 26.74 8.92
CA PRO A 173 47.44 26.75 7.72
C PRO A 173 48.83 26.17 8.05
N LEU A 174 49.11 24.97 7.54
CA LEU A 174 50.38 24.29 7.73
C LEU A 174 51.38 24.73 6.64
N ILE A 175 52.61 25.05 7.04
CA ILE A 175 53.70 25.38 6.12
C ILE A 175 54.50 24.09 5.85
N GLY A 176 54.37 23.49 4.66
CA GLY A 176 55.14 22.31 4.25
C GLY A 176 54.64 20.99 4.85
N MET A 177 55.56 20.09 5.24
CA MET A 177 55.27 18.75 5.82
C MET A 177 55.18 18.75 7.37
N GLN A 178 54.77 19.88 7.97
CA GLN A 178 54.69 19.97 9.42
C GLN A 178 53.46 19.22 9.93
N GLN A 179 53.65 18.28 10.87
CA GLN A 179 52.56 17.64 11.59
C GLN A 179 52.02 18.56 12.70
N LEU A 180 50.73 18.43 13.01
CA LEU A 180 50.09 19.23 14.06
C LEU A 180 50.75 18.96 15.41
N THR A 181 51.01 20.01 16.18
CA THR A 181 51.39 19.85 17.59
C THR A 181 50.19 19.35 18.39
N ARG A 182 50.43 18.73 19.55
CA ARG A 182 49.37 18.20 20.42
C ARG A 182 48.34 19.27 20.81
N GLU A 183 48.80 20.49 21.11
CA GLU A 183 47.93 21.62 21.46
C GLU A 183 47.07 22.06 20.26
N GLN A 184 47.65 22.15 19.07
CA GLN A 184 46.92 22.49 17.84
C GLN A 184 45.89 21.41 17.49
N ALA A 185 46.25 20.13 17.59
CA ALA A 185 45.33 19.03 17.37
C ALA A 185 44.15 19.04 18.37
N PHE A 186 44.40 19.43 19.62
CA PHE A 186 43.35 19.57 20.63
C PHE A 186 42.39 20.71 20.29
N GLU A 187 42.93 21.87 19.92
CA GLU A 187 42.11 23.01 19.49
C GLU A 187 41.25 22.71 18.26
N VAL A 188 41.81 22.00 17.27
CA VAL A 188 41.08 21.61 16.05
C VAL A 188 39.90 20.72 16.41
N ARG A 189 40.10 19.72 17.29
CA ARG A 189 39.05 18.83 17.77
C ARG A 189 37.95 19.61 18.49
N GLU A 190 38.32 20.49 19.44
CA GLU A 190 37.36 21.31 20.19
C GLU A 190 36.56 22.24 19.26
N LYS A 191 37.22 22.88 18.29
CA LYS A 191 36.55 23.75 17.30
C LYS A 191 35.55 22.97 16.44
N ALA A 192 35.93 21.78 15.97
CA ALA A 192 35.05 20.93 15.16
C ALA A 192 33.82 20.46 15.95
N LEU A 193 34.01 19.96 17.17
CA LEU A 193 32.90 19.52 18.03
C LEU A 193 32.00 20.67 18.45
N LYS A 194 32.58 21.84 18.75
CA LYS A 194 31.81 23.04 19.08
C LYS A 194 30.98 23.53 17.91
N ALA A 195 31.54 23.60 16.70
CA ALA A 195 30.81 24.01 15.51
C ALA A 195 29.61 23.10 15.21
N LEU A 196 29.79 21.78 15.34
CA LEU A 196 28.67 20.84 15.21
C LEU A 196 27.60 21.08 16.27
N LYS A 197 28.00 21.25 17.53
CA LYS A 197 27.08 21.52 18.64
C LYS A 197 26.29 22.81 18.42
N ASP A 198 26.95 23.88 18.00
CA ASP A 198 26.31 25.17 17.74
C ASP A 198 25.27 25.05 16.61
N ARG A 199 25.59 24.35 15.50
CA ARG A 199 24.65 24.07 14.40
C ARG A 199 23.44 23.23 14.85
N LEU A 200 23.66 22.23 15.69
CA LEU A 200 22.57 21.40 16.26
C LEU A 200 21.66 22.23 17.17
N ILE A 201 22.23 23.10 18.01
CA ILE A 201 21.44 23.98 18.88
C ILE A 201 20.64 24.99 18.06
N GLU A 202 21.27 25.62 17.07
CA GLU A 202 20.60 26.56 16.17
C GLU A 202 19.40 25.91 15.47
N ARG A 203 19.57 24.70 14.92
CA ARG A 203 18.48 23.95 14.29
C ARG A 203 17.36 23.61 15.29
N ALA A 204 17.69 23.21 16.51
CA ALA A 204 16.69 22.98 17.55
C ALA A 204 15.92 24.26 17.92
N ASN A 205 16.61 25.39 18.03
CA ASN A 205 16.00 26.69 18.32
C ASN A 205 15.02 27.13 17.21
N ILE A 206 15.36 26.88 15.93
CA ILE A 206 14.47 27.18 14.81
C ILE A 206 13.18 26.34 14.91
N ILE A 207 13.30 25.04 15.20
CA ILE A 207 12.14 24.16 15.36
C ILE A 207 11.28 24.60 16.55
N GLN A 208 11.91 24.90 17.68
CA GLN A 208 11.22 25.37 18.89
C GLN A 208 10.49 26.69 18.64
N ALA A 209 11.14 27.67 17.99
CA ALA A 209 10.53 28.95 17.68
C ALA A 209 9.26 28.81 16.82
N ARG A 210 9.29 27.91 15.83
CA ARG A 210 8.11 27.59 14.99
C ARG A 210 6.99 26.93 15.80
N LEU A 211 7.35 26.03 16.72
CA LEU A 211 6.40 25.37 17.61
C LEU A 211 5.72 26.39 18.54
N ASP A 212 6.50 27.31 19.11
CA ASP A 212 6.00 28.36 19.99
C ASP A 212 5.08 29.33 19.22
N GLU A 213 5.44 29.67 17.98
CA GLU A 213 4.63 30.50 17.09
C GLU A 213 3.27 29.85 16.79
N ASP A 214 3.26 28.60 16.33
CA ASP A 214 2.01 27.88 16.02
C ASP A 214 1.14 27.65 17.26
N THR A 215 1.77 27.38 18.41
CA THR A 215 1.06 27.26 19.70
C THR A 215 0.45 28.59 20.14
N ALA A 216 1.19 29.70 19.98
CA ALA A 216 0.68 31.04 20.26
C ALA A 216 -0.46 31.43 19.30
N ASN A 217 -0.37 31.06 18.03
CA ASN A 217 -1.40 31.31 17.04
C ASN A 217 -2.69 30.54 17.36
N LEU A 218 -2.59 29.26 17.72
CA LEU A 218 -3.74 28.47 18.17
C LEU A 218 -4.38 29.08 19.42
N SER A 219 -3.57 29.49 20.41
CA SER A 219 -4.05 30.14 21.63
C SER A 219 -4.80 31.45 21.33
N LYS A 220 -4.27 32.29 20.43
CA LYS A 220 -4.94 33.52 19.98
C LYS A 220 -6.25 33.22 19.27
N GLN A 221 -6.30 32.23 18.38
CA GLN A 221 -7.52 31.82 17.69
C GLN A 221 -8.59 31.34 18.68
N GLN A 222 -8.20 30.54 19.68
CA GLN A 222 -9.10 30.09 20.75
C GLN A 222 -9.65 31.24 21.59
N GLN A 223 -8.80 32.20 21.95
CA GLN A 223 -9.23 33.39 22.69
C GLN A 223 -10.20 34.26 21.88
N ASN A 224 -9.93 34.45 20.58
CA ASN A 224 -10.81 35.23 19.71
C ASN A 224 -12.17 34.55 19.53
N PHE A 225 -12.17 33.23 19.27
CA PHE A 225 -13.40 32.45 19.16
C PHE A 225 -14.23 32.50 20.46
N GLN A 226 -13.57 32.43 21.62
CA GLN A 226 -14.27 32.52 22.91
C GLN A 226 -14.92 33.89 23.15
N ARG A 227 -14.37 34.98 22.60
CA ARG A 227 -14.95 36.34 22.68
C ARG A 227 -16.14 36.50 21.74
N ASP A 228 -16.01 35.99 20.51
CA ASP A 228 -17.01 36.17 19.45
C ASP A 228 -18.08 35.06 19.44
N ARG A 229 -18.04 34.15 20.42
CA ARG A 229 -18.88 32.95 20.51
C ARG A 229 -20.38 33.23 20.48
N GLU A 230 -20.80 34.36 21.05
CA GLU A 230 -22.23 34.75 21.10
C GLU A 230 -22.71 35.43 19.81
N ALA A 231 -21.79 35.88 18.95
CA ALA A 231 -22.08 36.64 17.73
C ALA A 231 -22.02 35.81 16.44
N MET A 232 -21.50 34.57 16.48
CA MET A 232 -21.22 33.76 15.30
C MET A 232 -22.34 32.75 14.96
N PRO A 233 -22.80 32.66 13.71
CA PRO A 233 -23.74 31.62 13.26
C PRO A 233 -23.05 30.28 12.90
N GLN A 234 -23.79 29.19 13.05
CA GLN A 234 -23.38 27.77 12.92
C GLN A 234 -22.42 27.37 11.78
N PRO A 235 -22.55 27.83 10.51
CA PRO A 235 -21.61 27.46 9.44
C PRO A 235 -20.18 28.00 9.63
N HIS A 236 -19.97 29.00 10.49
CA HIS A 236 -18.63 29.47 10.84
C HIS A 236 -17.93 28.58 11.88
N GLU A 237 -18.67 27.77 12.64
CA GLU A 237 -18.12 26.86 13.65
C GLU A 237 -17.31 25.73 12.98
N GLU A 238 -17.86 25.11 11.93
CA GLU A 238 -17.15 24.03 11.20
C GLU A 238 -15.84 24.50 10.57
N ILE A 239 -15.79 25.74 10.09
CA ILE A 239 -14.57 26.32 9.50
C ILE A 239 -13.52 26.53 10.58
N TYR A 240 -13.93 27.01 11.76
CA TYR A 240 -13.05 27.18 12.90
C TYR A 240 -12.52 25.83 13.42
N GLU A 241 -13.38 24.82 13.55
CA GLU A 241 -12.97 23.48 13.97
C GLU A 241 -11.88 22.90 13.05
N LYS A 242 -12.06 23.03 11.73
CA LYS A 242 -11.04 22.62 10.75
C LYS A 242 -9.72 23.38 10.92
N ALA A 243 -9.76 24.70 11.13
CA ALA A 243 -8.55 25.52 11.34
C ALA A 243 -7.81 25.14 12.64
N VAL A 244 -8.55 24.78 13.69
CA VAL A 244 -8.00 24.29 14.96
C VAL A 244 -7.36 22.91 14.78
N GLU A 245 -8.04 21.99 14.07
CA GLU A 245 -7.51 20.67 13.76
C GLU A 245 -6.20 20.75 12.95
N GLU A 246 -6.18 21.61 11.92
CA GLU A 246 -4.99 21.85 11.11
C GLU A 246 -3.84 22.42 11.94
N SER A 247 -4.12 23.38 12.82
CA SER A 247 -3.10 23.97 13.70
C SER A 247 -2.58 22.95 14.73
N LYS A 248 -3.44 22.10 15.30
CA LYS A 248 -3.03 20.99 16.18
C LYS A 248 -2.17 19.98 15.44
N PHE A 249 -2.52 19.66 14.19
CA PHE A 249 -1.74 18.75 13.36
C PHE A 249 -0.34 19.29 13.09
N ARG A 250 -0.21 20.59 12.77
CA ARG A 250 1.09 21.25 12.59
C ARG A 250 1.94 21.22 13.86
N ILE A 251 1.35 21.54 15.03
CA ILE A 251 2.04 21.46 16.33
C ILE A 251 2.56 20.04 16.58
N HIS A 252 1.73 19.01 16.37
CA HIS A 252 2.13 17.60 16.58
C HIS A 252 3.28 17.17 15.66
N ILE A 253 3.32 17.66 14.42
CA ILE A 253 4.45 17.42 13.52
C ILE A 253 5.72 18.07 14.06
N LEU A 254 5.63 19.32 14.53
CA LEU A 254 6.79 20.05 15.07
C LEU A 254 7.33 19.38 16.33
N GLU A 255 6.46 18.91 17.23
CA GLU A 255 6.85 18.14 18.43
C GLU A 255 7.61 16.85 18.05
N LYS A 256 7.09 16.10 17.08
CA LYS A 256 7.77 14.89 16.57
C LYS A 256 9.11 15.21 15.93
N ARG A 257 9.19 16.31 15.16
CA ARG A 257 10.45 16.76 14.53
C ARG A 257 11.48 17.15 15.57
N LEU A 258 11.08 17.88 16.61
CA LEU A 258 11.95 18.27 17.71
C LEU A 258 12.52 17.03 18.42
N LYS A 259 11.65 16.09 18.81
CA LYS A 259 12.09 14.84 19.46
C LYS A 259 13.05 14.03 18.60
N ARG A 260 12.74 13.86 17.30
CA ARG A 260 13.63 13.16 16.36
C ARG A 260 14.97 13.89 16.24
N HIS A 261 14.97 15.22 16.21
CA HIS A 261 16.18 16.02 16.13
C HIS A 261 17.05 15.85 17.38
N GLU A 262 16.47 15.81 18.58
CA GLU A 262 17.21 15.52 19.82
C GLU A 262 17.90 14.15 19.79
N GLU A 263 17.18 13.10 19.36
CA GLU A 263 17.73 11.74 19.23
C GLU A 263 18.86 11.68 18.19
N GLN A 264 18.67 12.31 17.02
CA GLN A 264 19.67 12.34 15.95
C GLN A 264 20.88 13.23 16.28
N ALA A 265 20.68 14.34 16.99
CA ALA A 265 21.74 15.26 17.41
C ALA A 265 22.76 14.56 18.30
N LEU A 266 22.29 13.75 19.26
CA LEU A 266 23.15 12.94 20.11
C LEU A 266 23.97 11.94 19.30
N TYR A 267 23.32 11.21 18.38
CA TYR A 267 23.99 10.25 17.51
C TYR A 267 25.08 10.91 16.65
N LYS A 268 24.75 12.02 15.97
CA LYS A 268 25.70 12.77 15.12
C LYS A 268 26.91 13.29 15.91
N TYR A 269 26.68 13.74 17.15
CA TYR A 269 27.76 14.20 18.03
C TYR A 269 28.74 13.06 18.37
N TYR A 270 28.21 11.89 18.77
CA TYR A 270 29.05 10.73 19.06
C TYR A 270 29.78 10.19 17.82
N GLU A 271 29.13 10.23 16.66
CA GLU A 271 29.74 9.82 15.40
C GLU A 271 30.94 10.71 15.04
N LEU A 272 30.80 12.03 15.17
CA LEU A 272 31.91 12.95 14.93
C LEU A 272 33.03 12.77 15.96
N ASP A 273 32.73 12.62 17.26
CA ASP A 273 33.76 12.37 18.28
C ASP A 273 34.52 11.07 18.00
N HIS A 274 33.82 10.02 17.56
CA HIS A 274 34.47 8.77 17.17
C HIS A 274 35.38 8.98 15.95
N LYS A 275 34.89 9.65 14.90
CA LYS A 275 35.66 9.96 13.68
C LYS A 275 36.94 10.74 14.01
N LEU A 276 36.84 11.77 14.84
CA LEU A 276 37.99 12.60 15.26
C LEU A 276 39.03 11.82 16.07
N ARG A 277 38.61 10.81 16.87
CA ARG A 277 39.54 9.94 17.59
C ARG A 277 40.28 8.95 16.68
N SER A 278 39.62 8.50 15.61
CA SER A 278 40.19 7.55 14.64
C SER A 278 40.98 8.22 13.51
N ASP A 279 40.96 9.54 13.42
CA ASP A 279 41.55 10.28 12.30
C ASP A 279 43.10 10.33 12.41
N PRO A 280 43.84 9.85 11.39
CA PRO A 280 45.30 9.86 11.42
C PRO A 280 45.91 11.27 11.53
N ARG A 281 45.19 12.32 11.10
CA ARG A 281 45.68 13.70 11.18
C ARG A 281 45.71 14.23 12.62
N LEU A 282 44.92 13.64 13.52
CA LEU A 282 44.83 14.00 14.93
C LEU A 282 45.54 13.00 15.84
N GLU A 283 46.34 12.09 15.30
CA GLU A 283 47.07 11.05 16.04
C GLU A 283 48.01 11.64 17.12
N ALA A 284 48.46 12.88 16.95
CA ALA A 284 49.24 13.63 17.94
C ALA A 284 48.52 13.82 19.31
N LEU A 285 47.21 13.55 19.39
CA LEU A 285 46.46 13.51 20.64
C LEU A 285 46.57 12.17 21.38
N LEU A 286 46.89 11.09 20.67
CA LEU A 286 46.99 9.73 21.19
C LEU A 286 48.43 9.35 21.58
N SER A 287 49.43 10.07 21.08
CA SER A 287 50.83 9.89 21.50
C SER A 287 51.05 10.48 22.90
N LEU A 288 51.26 9.57 23.86
CA LEU A 288 51.76 9.85 25.21
C LEU A 288 53.27 10.02 25.19
#